data_AF-A0A428SVD3-F1
#
_entry.id   AF-A0A428SVD3-F1
#
_cell.length_a   1.000
_cell.length_b   1.000
_cell.length_c   1.000
_cell.angle_alpha   90.00
_cell.angle_beta   90.00
_cell.angle_gamma   90.00
#
_symmetry.space_group_name_H-M   'P 1'
#
loop_
_entity.id
_entity.type
_entity.pdbx_description
1 polymer ?
#
loop_
_entity_poly.entity_id
_entity_poly.type
_entity_poly.pdbx_seq_one_letter_code
_entity_poly.pdbx_strand_id
1 'polypeptide(L)'
;MDMVQVKDLDAPVKLLVQSLGPPSDLQVVEDQGNGLRYYAMSQKHRDIIEAFRRHNGLTIWNQVQAPGRLVYTHVKVPFRLSEGVGISAQSDDLPVLLPLYDASSSVQYKSRVSGEWSRLRWEPGTFVRIPWGSAVRVTAEGAAFCLMVVFAWGATPSDCPTIQS
;
A
#
# COMPACT_ATOMS: atom_id res chain seq x y z
N MET A 1 -8.73 12.84 -9.50
CA MET A 1 -8.62 11.37 -9.50
C MET A 1 -9.53 10.84 -8.41
N ASP A 2 -10.61 10.17 -8.80
CA ASP A 2 -11.43 9.41 -7.87
C ASP A 2 -10.64 8.19 -7.34
N MET A 3 -11.03 7.67 -6.17
CA MET A 3 -10.43 6.45 -5.62
C MET A 3 -10.34 5.40 -6.71
N VAL A 4 -9.13 4.90 -6.94
CA VAL A 4 -8.97 3.70 -7.76
C VAL A 4 -8.93 2.52 -6.80
N GLN A 5 -10.14 2.00 -6.62
CA GLN A 5 -10.53 0.59 -6.79
C GLN A 5 -9.45 -0.47 -6.52
N VAL A 6 -9.89 -1.51 -5.82
CA VAL A 6 -9.32 -2.86 -5.87
C VAL A 6 -9.15 -3.24 -7.35
N LYS A 7 -7.91 -3.34 -7.82
CA LYS A 7 -7.57 -3.80 -9.16
C LYS A 7 -6.85 -5.12 -9.09
N ASP A 8 -7.07 -5.99 -10.07
CA ASP A 8 -6.30 -7.22 -10.19
C ASP A 8 -4.82 -6.91 -10.37
N LEU A 9 -3.99 -7.66 -9.65
CA LEU A 9 -2.56 -7.72 -9.89
C LEU A 9 -2.30 -8.42 -11.22
N ASP A 10 -1.20 -8.03 -11.88
CA ASP A 10 -0.73 -8.82 -13.03
C ASP A 10 -0.44 -10.25 -12.60
N ALA A 11 -0.71 -11.21 -13.49
CA ALA A 11 -0.65 -12.64 -13.19
C ALA A 11 0.63 -13.08 -12.44
N PRO A 12 1.85 -12.61 -12.80
CA PRO A 12 3.06 -12.98 -12.07
C PRO A 12 3.03 -12.54 -10.60
N VAL A 13 2.53 -11.34 -10.32
CA VAL A 13 2.45 -10.79 -8.95
C VAL A 13 1.34 -11.50 -8.17
N LYS A 14 0.20 -11.73 -8.82
CA LYS A 14 -0.94 -12.46 -8.23
C LYS A 14 -0.55 -13.86 -7.78
N LEU A 15 0.18 -14.60 -8.62
CA LEU A 15 0.66 -15.95 -8.29
C LEU A 15 1.62 -15.94 -7.09
N LEU A 16 2.53 -14.96 -7.01
CA LEU A 16 3.43 -14.84 -5.86
C LEU A 16 2.67 -14.58 -4.56
N VAL A 17 1.69 -13.66 -4.57
CA VAL A 17 0.83 -13.39 -3.40
C VAL A 17 0.06 -14.63 -2.98
N GLN A 18 -0.54 -15.35 -3.94
CA GLN A 18 -1.31 -16.57 -3.67
C GLN A 18 -0.44 -17.75 -3.20
N SER A 19 0.86 -17.72 -3.47
CA SER A 19 1.82 -18.74 -3.01
C SER A 19 2.35 -18.51 -1.58
N LEU A 20 1.94 -17.42 -0.93
CA LEU A 20 2.31 -17.16 0.45
C LEU A 20 1.72 -18.23 1.37
N GLY A 21 2.54 -18.68 2.32
CA GLY A 21 2.08 -19.58 3.38
C GLY A 21 1.14 -18.87 4.36
N PRO A 22 0.67 -19.54 5.41
CA PRO A 22 -0.15 -18.91 6.42
C PRO A 22 0.60 -17.75 7.13
N PRO A 23 -0.12 -16.72 7.63
CA PRO A 23 0.49 -15.60 8.32
C PRO A 23 1.12 -15.97 9.67
N SER A 24 0.91 -17.20 10.18
CA SER A 24 1.53 -17.73 11.39
C SER A 24 3.06 -17.73 11.35
N ASP A 25 3.64 -17.78 10.15
CA ASP A 25 5.09 -17.86 9.96
C ASP A 25 5.75 -16.48 10.05
N LEU A 26 4.97 -15.40 10.27
CA LEU A 26 5.47 -14.04 10.36
C LEU A 26 5.95 -13.71 11.76
N GLN A 27 7.22 -13.28 11.85
CA GLN A 27 7.78 -12.72 13.07
C GLN A 27 7.34 -11.27 13.25
N VAL A 28 6.73 -10.93 14.39
CA VAL A 28 6.43 -9.54 14.78
C VAL A 28 7.75 -8.85 15.12
N VAL A 29 7.97 -7.68 14.51
CA VAL A 29 9.14 -6.82 14.78
C VAL A 29 8.75 -5.65 15.68
N GLU A 30 7.51 -5.18 15.54
CA GLU A 30 7.00 -4.05 16.31
C GLU A 30 5.49 -4.16 16.49
N ASP A 31 5.01 -3.95 17.72
CA ASP A 31 3.60 -3.83 18.07
C ASP A 31 3.35 -2.45 18.68
N GLN A 32 2.52 -1.65 18.02
CA GLN A 32 2.21 -0.28 18.45
C GLN A 32 1.17 -0.24 19.59
N GLY A 33 0.67 -1.38 20.06
CA GLY A 33 -0.31 -1.48 21.16
C GLY A 33 -1.72 -0.99 20.80
N ASN A 34 -1.89 -0.36 19.64
CA ASN A 34 -3.15 0.12 19.10
C ASN A 34 -3.74 -0.83 18.05
N GLY A 35 -3.23 -2.06 17.96
CA GLY A 35 -3.66 -3.07 16.98
C GLY A 35 -2.97 -2.98 15.61
N LEU A 36 -2.05 -2.04 15.40
CA LEU A 36 -1.10 -2.02 14.29
C LEU A 36 0.16 -2.81 14.65
N ARG A 37 0.47 -3.83 13.83
CA ARG A 37 1.67 -4.67 14.00
C ARG A 37 2.49 -4.70 12.73
N TYR A 38 3.80 -4.61 12.87
CA TYR A 38 4.77 -4.74 11.78
C TYR A 38 5.52 -6.06 11.91
N TYR A 39 5.82 -6.66 10.76
CA TYR A 39 6.41 -7.99 10.67
C TYR A 39 7.72 -7.98 9.88
N ALA A 40 8.53 -9.01 10.09
CA ALA A 40 9.80 -9.14 9.41
C ALA A 40 9.60 -9.35 7.90
N MET A 41 10.40 -8.66 7.10
CA MET A 41 10.35 -8.76 5.64
C MET A 41 11.08 -10.03 5.16
N SER A 42 10.32 -11.09 4.84
CA SER A 42 10.84 -12.31 4.19
C SER A 42 11.26 -12.08 2.72
N GLN A 43 12.01 -13.02 2.15
CA GLN A 43 12.38 -12.97 0.73
C GLN A 43 11.15 -12.99 -0.19
N LYS A 44 10.14 -13.83 0.11
CA LYS A 44 8.89 -13.89 -0.68
C LYS A 44 8.20 -12.53 -0.75
N HIS A 45 8.19 -11.75 0.33
CA HIS A 45 7.61 -10.40 0.30
C HIS A 45 8.41 -9.45 -0.59
N ARG A 46 9.75 -9.53 -0.55
CA ARG A 46 10.63 -8.73 -1.42
C ARG A 46 10.39 -9.05 -2.89
N ASP A 47 10.25 -10.34 -3.21
CA ASP A 47 9.96 -10.81 -4.57
C ASP A 47 8.61 -10.27 -5.07
N ILE A 48 7.58 -10.26 -4.21
CA ILE A 48 6.27 -9.66 -4.51
C ILE A 48 6.40 -8.16 -4.82
N ILE A 49 7.13 -7.41 -3.99
CA ILE A 49 7.33 -5.96 -4.18
C ILE A 49 8.08 -5.68 -5.48
N GLU A 50 9.11 -6.45 -5.77
CA GLU A 50 9.91 -6.28 -6.99
C GLU A 50 9.08 -6.61 -8.24
N ALA A 51 8.35 -7.72 -8.23
CA ALA A 51 7.42 -8.07 -9.30
C ALA A 51 6.34 -7.00 -9.48
N PHE A 52 5.75 -6.51 -8.38
CA PHE A 52 4.77 -5.44 -8.41
C PHE A 52 5.32 -4.17 -9.07
N ARG A 53 6.53 -3.74 -8.69
CA ARG A 53 7.19 -2.56 -9.29
C ARG A 53 7.37 -2.71 -10.80
N ARG A 54 7.80 -3.89 -11.26
CA ARG A 54 8.06 -4.17 -12.68
C ARG A 54 6.78 -4.21 -13.52
N HIS A 55 5.72 -4.82 -13.00
CA HIS A 55 4.52 -5.12 -13.78
C HIS A 55 3.39 -4.08 -13.59
N ASN A 56 3.15 -3.64 -12.36
CA ASN A 56 2.06 -2.71 -12.05
C ASN A 56 2.55 -1.30 -11.71
N GLY A 57 3.73 -1.17 -11.10
CA GLY A 57 4.29 0.09 -10.62
C GLY A 57 4.45 1.14 -11.72
N LEU A 58 5.00 0.77 -12.88
CA LEU A 58 5.18 1.67 -14.03
C LEU A 58 3.84 2.18 -14.59
N THR A 59 2.81 1.35 -14.61
CA THR A 59 1.48 1.76 -15.08
C THR A 59 0.83 2.74 -14.11
N ILE A 60 0.91 2.47 -12.80
CA ILE A 60 0.40 3.38 -11.75
C ILE A 60 1.15 4.70 -11.81
N TRP A 61 2.48 4.64 -11.96
CA TRP A 61 3.36 5.78 -12.15
C TRP A 61 2.89 6.69 -13.30
N ASN A 62 2.72 6.13 -14.49
CA ASN A 62 2.31 6.88 -15.68
C ASN A 62 0.90 7.48 -15.56
N GLN A 63 -0.01 6.80 -14.85
CA GLN A 63 -1.37 7.31 -14.65
C GLN A 63 -1.40 8.52 -13.71
N VAL A 64 -0.52 8.57 -12.71
CA VAL A 64 -0.59 9.56 -11.63
C VAL A 64 -0.15 10.96 -12.08
N GLN A 65 0.49 11.10 -13.25
CA GLN A 65 0.92 12.37 -13.86
C GLN A 65 1.31 13.43 -12.81
N ALA A 66 2.55 13.36 -12.32
CA ALA A 66 3.19 14.47 -11.61
C ALA A 66 4.38 15.00 -12.45
N PRO A 67 4.12 15.69 -13.58
CA PRO A 67 5.19 16.18 -14.45
C PRO A 67 6.14 17.09 -13.68
N GLY A 68 7.45 16.85 -13.80
CA GLY A 68 8.49 17.70 -13.22
C GLY A 68 8.88 17.40 -11.76
N ARG A 69 8.26 16.42 -11.09
CA ARG A 69 8.64 15.99 -9.74
C ARG A 69 9.48 14.72 -9.78
N LEU A 70 10.58 14.68 -9.00
CA LEU A 70 11.30 13.44 -8.74
C LEU A 70 10.38 12.51 -7.94
N VAL A 71 10.39 11.21 -8.22
CA VAL A 71 9.61 10.26 -7.42
C VAL A 71 10.45 9.14 -6.87
N TYR A 72 10.25 8.97 -5.56
CA TYR A 72 10.89 7.96 -4.76
C TYR A 72 9.87 6.91 -4.42
N THR A 73 10.25 5.64 -4.57
CA THR A 73 9.40 4.54 -4.12
C THR A 73 9.90 4.04 -2.78
N HIS A 74 9.15 4.32 -1.72
CA HIS A 74 9.39 3.79 -0.38
C HIS A 74 8.59 2.50 -0.19
N VAL A 75 9.23 1.48 0.36
CA VAL A 75 8.58 0.21 0.66
C VAL A 75 8.49 0.10 2.17
N LYS A 76 7.29 -0.15 2.69
CA LYS A 76 7.12 -0.44 4.11
C LYS A 76 7.18 -1.95 4.36
N VAL A 77 7.64 -2.30 5.56
CA VAL A 77 7.56 -3.67 6.06
C VAL A 77 6.11 -4.17 6.08
N PRO A 78 5.87 -5.49 5.98
CA PRO A 78 4.54 -6.05 6.09
C PRO A 78 3.90 -5.64 7.41
N PHE A 79 2.60 -5.36 7.37
CA PHE A 79 1.87 -4.96 8.56
C PHE A 79 0.46 -5.56 8.58
N ARG A 80 -0.10 -5.61 9.79
CA ARG A 80 -1.46 -6.04 10.07
C ARG A 80 -2.22 -4.89 10.70
N LEU A 81 -3.37 -4.56 10.12
CA LEU A 81 -4.37 -3.70 10.74
C LEU A 81 -5.41 -4.58 11.45
N SER A 82 -5.76 -4.21 12.68
CA SER A 82 -6.88 -4.82 13.42
C SER A 82 -8.12 -3.93 13.30
N GLU A 83 -9.26 -4.40 13.79
CA GLU A 83 -10.53 -3.65 13.73
C GLU A 83 -10.40 -2.22 14.28
N GLY A 84 -10.97 -1.24 13.57
CA GLY A 84 -10.91 0.18 13.93
C GLY A 84 -9.55 0.85 13.70
N VAL A 85 -8.48 0.09 13.48
CA VAL A 85 -7.13 0.59 13.21
C VAL A 85 -7.01 0.98 11.74
N GLY A 86 -6.28 2.06 11.49
CA GLY A 86 -6.10 2.57 10.13
C GLY A 86 -4.83 3.34 9.92
N ILE A 87 -4.64 3.72 8.66
CA ILE A 87 -3.54 4.51 8.16
C ILE A 87 -4.09 5.70 7.36
N SER A 88 -3.33 6.78 7.31
CA SER A 88 -3.64 7.96 6.52
C SER A 88 -2.53 8.20 5.51
N ALA A 89 -2.92 8.52 4.27
CA ALA A 89 -2.01 9.01 3.24
C ALA A 89 -1.68 10.47 3.52
N GLN A 90 -0.39 10.83 3.46
CA GLN A 90 0.02 12.23 3.53
C GLN A 90 -0.29 12.95 2.21
N SER A 91 -0.15 14.28 2.19
CA SER A 91 -0.37 15.11 1.00
C SER A 91 0.58 14.78 -0.14
N ASP A 92 1.81 14.37 0.19
CA ASP A 92 2.89 14.13 -0.76
C ASP A 92 3.27 12.64 -0.90
N ASP A 93 2.34 11.76 -0.49
CA ASP A 93 2.45 10.32 -0.68
C ASP A 93 1.28 9.76 -1.50
N LEU A 94 1.59 8.77 -2.34
CA LEU A 94 0.62 7.86 -2.94
C LEU A 94 0.87 6.44 -2.41
N PRO A 95 0.19 6.02 -1.32
CA PRO A 95 0.28 4.66 -0.83
C PRO A 95 -0.51 3.70 -1.72
N VAL A 96 0.10 2.56 -2.03
CA VAL A 96 -0.53 1.39 -2.63
C VAL A 96 -0.43 0.23 -1.66
N LEU A 97 -1.58 -0.36 -1.32
CA LEU A 97 -1.70 -1.51 -0.44
C LEU A 97 -1.84 -2.79 -1.27
N LEU A 98 -1.11 -3.82 -0.85
CA LEU A 98 -1.16 -5.16 -1.41
C LEU A 98 -1.68 -6.13 -0.34
N PRO A 99 -2.96 -6.53 -0.38
CA PRO A 99 -3.48 -7.62 0.45
C PRO A 99 -2.66 -8.90 0.24
N LEU A 100 -2.22 -9.53 1.34
CA LEU A 100 -1.31 -10.69 1.26
C LEU A 100 -1.98 -12.04 1.52
N TYR A 101 -2.84 -12.12 2.53
CA TYR A 101 -3.40 -13.40 3.01
C TYR A 101 -4.91 -13.35 2.98
N ASP A 102 -5.51 -14.50 2.74
CA ASP A 102 -6.96 -14.64 2.69
C ASP A 102 -7.49 -14.71 4.13
N ALA A 103 -8.02 -13.58 4.58
CA ALA A 103 -8.86 -13.50 5.75
C ALA A 103 -10.03 -12.66 5.29
N SER A 104 -11.22 -13.24 5.12
CA SER A 104 -12.47 -12.62 4.64
C SER A 104 -12.76 -11.25 5.27
N SER A 105 -12.06 -10.22 4.80
CA SER A 105 -11.98 -8.91 5.44
C SER A 105 -12.42 -7.82 4.47
N SER A 106 -12.82 -6.70 5.04
CA SER A 106 -13.11 -5.50 4.28
C SER A 106 -12.55 -4.28 5.01
N VAL A 107 -12.10 -3.32 4.22
CA VAL A 107 -11.60 -2.05 4.70
C VAL A 107 -12.56 -0.94 4.31
N GLN A 108 -12.70 0.01 5.20
CA GLN A 108 -13.31 1.30 4.95
C GLN A 108 -12.21 2.24 4.46
N TYR A 109 -12.52 3.04 3.46
CA TYR A 109 -11.66 4.14 3.05
C TYR A 109 -12.48 5.43 3.01
N LYS A 110 -11.82 6.55 3.27
CA LYS A 110 -12.43 7.88 3.19
C LYS A 110 -11.93 8.60 1.95
N SER A 111 -12.86 9.00 1.09
CA SER A 111 -12.54 9.88 -0.04
C SER A 111 -12.05 11.22 0.43
N ARG A 112 -11.01 11.76 -0.21
CA ARG A 112 -10.74 13.19 -0.11
C ARG A 112 -11.85 14.03 -0.75
N VAL A 113 -12.44 13.56 -1.85
CA VAL A 113 -13.40 14.33 -2.66
C VAL A 113 -14.79 14.33 -2.01
N SER A 114 -15.35 13.15 -1.75
CA SER A 114 -16.69 13.07 -1.15
C SER A 114 -16.67 13.30 0.36
N GLY A 115 -15.52 13.09 1.03
CA GLY A 115 -15.45 13.07 2.48
C GLY A 115 -16.20 11.92 3.14
N GLU A 116 -16.79 11.01 2.36
CA GLU A 116 -17.56 9.88 2.84
C GLU A 116 -16.71 8.62 2.98
N TRP A 117 -17.11 7.77 3.93
CA TRP A 117 -16.56 6.44 4.09
C TRP A 117 -17.23 5.47 3.13
N SER A 118 -16.44 4.70 2.40
CA SER A 118 -16.92 3.62 1.54
C SER A 118 -16.17 2.33 1.85
N ARG A 119 -16.75 1.18 1.50
CA ARG A 119 -16.21 -0.14 1.83
C ARG A 119 -15.59 -0.78 0.59
N LEU A 120 -14.42 -1.41 0.77
CA LEU A 120 -13.77 -2.26 -0.24
C LEU A 120 -13.55 -3.66 0.31
N ARG A 121 -13.65 -4.64 -0.57
CA ARG A 121 -13.19 -6.00 -0.29
C ARG A 121 -11.67 -6.01 -0.17
N TRP A 122 -11.16 -6.80 0.78
CA TRP A 122 -9.73 -7.01 0.96
C TRP A 122 -9.39 -8.41 0.44
N GLU A 123 -8.82 -8.49 -0.76
CA GLU A 123 -8.65 -9.76 -1.47
C GLU A 123 -7.19 -9.96 -1.94
N PRO A 124 -6.50 -11.05 -1.55
CA PRO A 124 -5.21 -11.39 -2.09
C PRO A 124 -5.23 -11.54 -3.61
N GLY A 125 -4.20 -11.05 -4.29
CA GLY A 125 -4.17 -11.01 -5.76
C GLY A 125 -4.73 -9.72 -6.36
N THR A 126 -5.05 -8.74 -5.51
CA THR A 126 -5.47 -7.40 -5.91
C THR A 126 -4.54 -6.34 -5.30
N PHE A 127 -4.73 -5.07 -5.66
CA PHE A 127 -4.11 -3.93 -5.00
C PHE A 127 -5.08 -2.77 -4.83
N VAL A 128 -4.83 -1.93 -3.83
CA VAL A 128 -5.64 -0.75 -3.51
C VAL A 128 -4.77 0.49 -3.54
N ARG A 129 -5.14 1.50 -4.33
CA ARG A 129 -4.46 2.79 -4.35
C ARG A 129 -5.19 3.78 -3.44
N ILE A 130 -4.50 4.30 -2.43
CA ILE A 130 -5.04 5.31 -1.53
C ILE A 130 -4.73 6.70 -2.12
N PRO A 131 -5.72 7.55 -2.38
CA PRO A 131 -5.46 8.94 -2.77
C PRO A 131 -4.74 9.71 -1.66
N TRP A 132 -4.02 10.77 -2.02
CA TRP A 132 -3.44 11.69 -1.04
C TRP A 132 -4.47 12.23 -0.04
N GLY A 133 -4.09 12.43 1.21
CA GLY A 133 -5.00 12.95 2.24
C GLY A 133 -6.25 12.09 2.51
N SER A 134 -6.33 10.87 1.97
CA SER A 134 -7.35 9.88 2.30
C SER A 134 -6.89 8.98 3.45
N ALA A 135 -7.84 8.35 4.12
CA ALA A 135 -7.59 7.40 5.20
C ALA A 135 -8.21 6.03 4.87
N VAL A 136 -7.64 4.97 5.44
CA VAL A 136 -8.14 3.59 5.36
C VAL A 136 -8.21 3.00 6.77
N ARG A 137 -9.27 2.26 7.10
CA ARG A 137 -9.53 1.60 8.38
C ARG A 137 -10.17 0.22 8.18
N VAL A 138 -9.97 -0.72 9.10
CA VAL A 138 -10.63 -2.05 9.04
C VAL A 138 -12.03 -1.99 9.66
N THR A 139 -13.00 -2.73 9.08
CA THR A 139 -14.45 -2.59 9.39
C THR A 139 -15.12 -3.76 10.10
N ALA A 140 -14.40 -4.84 10.36
CA ALA A 140 -14.96 -6.04 10.99
C ALA A 140 -13.91 -6.70 11.88
N GLU A 141 -14.35 -7.59 12.77
CA GLU A 141 -13.52 -8.52 13.54
C GLU A 141 -12.66 -9.36 12.59
N GLY A 142 -11.51 -8.82 12.21
CA GLY A 142 -10.68 -9.34 11.15
C GLY A 142 -9.35 -8.61 11.10
N ALA A 143 -8.37 -9.27 10.51
CA ALA A 143 -7.02 -8.75 10.37
C ALA A 143 -6.73 -8.52 8.88
N ALA A 144 -6.42 -7.27 8.53
CA ALA A 144 -5.99 -6.93 7.18
C ALA A 144 -4.45 -6.93 7.12
N PHE A 145 -3.89 -7.98 6.56
CA PHE A 145 -2.46 -8.10 6.32
C PHE A 145 -2.10 -7.54 4.94
N CYS A 146 -1.10 -6.67 4.87
CA CYS A 146 -0.62 -6.14 3.60
C CYS A 146 0.85 -5.73 3.58
N LEU A 147 1.34 -5.54 2.36
CA LEU A 147 2.49 -4.69 2.06
C LEU A 147 2.00 -3.30 1.64
N MET A 148 2.83 -2.29 1.89
CA MET A 148 2.62 -0.94 1.35
C MET A 148 3.81 -0.53 0.52
N VAL A 149 3.52 -0.09 -0.71
CA VAL A 149 4.44 0.62 -1.59
C VAL A 149 3.97 2.06 -1.67
N VAL A 150 4.80 2.99 -1.23
CA VAL A 150 4.52 4.43 -1.29
C VAL A 150 5.31 5.03 -2.43
N PHE A 151 4.61 5.73 -3.32
CA PHE A 151 5.25 6.62 -4.29
C PHE A 151 5.21 8.03 -3.72
N ALA A 152 6.36 8.55 -3.30
CA ALA A 152 6.50 9.87 -2.71
C ALA A 152 7.05 10.86 -3.74
N TRP A 153 6.55 12.09 -3.74
CA TRP A 153 7.04 13.15 -4.62
C TRP A 153 8.12 13.99 -3.93
N GLY A 154 9.28 14.06 -4.56
CA GLY A 154 10.34 14.99 -4.21
C GLY A 154 10.11 16.39 -4.74
N ALA A 155 10.97 17.30 -4.30
CA ALA A 155 11.05 18.65 -4.85
C ALA A 155 11.36 18.62 -6.36
N THR A 156 11.03 19.69 -7.08
CA THR A 156 11.42 19.79 -8.49
C THR A 156 12.94 19.88 -8.61
N PRO A 157 13.58 19.46 -9.70
CA PRO A 157 15.03 19.63 -9.88
C PRO A 157 15.51 21.07 -9.69
N SER A 158 14.64 22.04 -9.95
CA SER A 158 14.82 23.48 -9.70
C SER A 158 14.90 23.89 -8.23
N ASP A 159 14.43 23.04 -7.32
CA ASP A 159 14.44 23.26 -5.86
C ASP A 159 15.65 22.61 -5.17
N CYS A 160 16.47 21.85 -5.91
CA CYS A 160 17.75 21.38 -5.38
C CYS A 160 18.69 22.60 -5.31
N PRO A 161 19.19 22.98 -4.11
CA PRO A 161 20.24 23.99 -4.05
C PRO A 161 21.40 23.46 -4.89
N THR A 162 21.75 24.20 -5.94
CA THR A 162 22.95 23.96 -6.74
C THR A 162 24.09 23.80 -5.76
N ILE A 163 24.60 22.58 -5.58
CA ILE A 163 25.85 22.38 -4.87
C ILE A 163 26.91 22.98 -5.78
N GLN A 164 27.21 24.26 -5.58
CA GLN A 164 28.34 24.91 -6.21
C GLN A 164 29.60 24.21 -5.68
N SER A 165 30.36 23.66 -6.62
CA SER A 165 31.65 23.00 -6.38
C SER A 165 32.72 24.04 -6.10
#